data_AF-A0AAD4EQ71-F1
#
_entry.id   AF-A0AAD4EQ71-F1
#
_cell.length_a   1.000
_cell.length_b   1.000
_cell.length_c   1.000
_cell.angle_alpha   90.00
_cell.angle_beta   90.00
_cell.angle_gamma   90.00
#
_symmetry.space_group_name_H-M   'P 1'
#
loop_
_entity.id
_entity.type
_entity.pdbx_description
1 polymer ?
#
loop_
_entity_poly.entity_id
_entity_poly.type
_entity_poly.pdbx_seq_one_letter_code
_entity_poly.pdbx_strand_id
1 'polypeptide(L)'
;MSSSPSFLLSRPTTPSPKVPTSEAEERFEDKGYPVEWAELYRPGGFHPIHIGDSLDGGRYRVIRKLGYGSFSTVWLAVDTLNSTFVALKVAMSSSVDSAASELRISTSLAKAAEEGTPNARHVLQLLGSFEERGPNGTHLVLVYPPMAGTLASMVENLPQNLNEVDLTQNTETTTMPLTRLDGKTDLWAPRYLALGQQLYEYAQLEEEIDIKISDLGADYEVFINDPLELLFEQNKPADIDADEAGIITALIRRILKYKASERPSAAEILKDKWFKDA
;
A
#
# COMPACT_ATOMS: atom_id res chain seq x y z
N MET A 1 40.89 36.79 25.00
CA MET A 1 39.96 36.54 23.87
C MET A 1 40.31 35.17 23.33
N SER A 2 39.58 34.14 23.77
CA SER A 2 39.78 32.76 23.34
C SER A 2 38.86 32.53 22.15
N SER A 3 39.46 32.28 20.99
CA SER A 3 38.74 31.95 19.75
C SER A 3 38.36 30.48 19.80
N SER A 4 37.09 30.18 20.06
CA SER A 4 36.55 28.83 19.89
C SER A 4 36.60 28.45 18.41
N PRO A 5 37.08 27.25 18.04
CA PRO A 5 36.99 26.79 16.66
C PRO A 5 35.52 26.46 16.37
N SER A 6 34.92 27.23 15.48
CA SER A 6 33.64 26.90 14.87
C SER A 6 33.83 25.63 14.04
N PHE A 7 33.48 24.47 14.61
CA PHE A 7 33.20 23.27 13.85
C PHE A 7 31.97 23.56 13.00
N LEU A 8 32.16 24.07 11.79
CA LEU A 8 31.15 24.03 10.76
C LEU A 8 30.92 22.54 10.47
N LEU A 9 29.95 21.94 11.15
CA LEU A 9 29.42 20.62 10.80
C LEU A 9 29.01 20.71 9.32
N SER A 10 29.87 20.19 8.44
CA SER A 10 29.63 20.16 7.00
C SER A 10 28.26 19.55 6.75
N ARG A 11 27.44 20.19 5.91
CA ARG A 11 26.12 19.68 5.56
C ARG A 11 26.24 18.19 5.14
N PRO A 12 25.36 17.31 5.63
CA PRO A 12 25.37 15.91 5.22
C PRO A 12 25.26 15.82 3.69
N THR A 13 26.07 14.95 3.08
CA THR A 13 26.01 14.71 1.63
C THR A 13 24.72 13.98 1.29
N THR A 14 24.08 14.34 0.18
CA THR A 14 22.94 13.59 -0.36
C THR A 14 23.32 12.12 -0.56
N PRO A 15 22.57 11.16 0.02
CA PRO A 15 22.87 9.75 -0.15
C PRO A 15 22.63 9.33 -1.59
N SER A 16 23.33 8.28 -2.01
CA SER A 16 23.10 7.65 -3.30
C SER A 16 21.65 7.16 -3.39
N PRO A 17 20.97 7.32 -4.55
CA PRO A 17 19.67 6.69 -4.79
C PRO A 17 19.73 5.16 -4.78
N LYS A 18 20.91 4.58 -5.07
CA LYS A 18 21.09 3.11 -5.06
C LYS A 18 21.11 2.61 -3.63
N VAL A 19 20.38 1.53 -3.37
CA VAL A 19 20.36 0.83 -2.08
C VAL A 19 21.77 0.27 -1.78
N PRO A 20 22.25 0.32 -0.52
CA PRO A 20 23.54 -0.24 -0.14
C PRO A 20 23.55 -1.74 -0.39
N THR A 21 24.67 -2.26 -0.88
CA THR A 21 24.85 -3.69 -1.15
C THR A 21 25.81 -4.37 -0.18
N SER A 22 26.39 -3.60 0.75
CA SER A 22 27.23 -4.08 1.84
C SER A 22 27.16 -3.16 3.05
N GLU A 23 27.47 -3.67 4.23
CA GLU A 23 27.47 -2.92 5.50
C GLU A 23 28.37 -1.67 5.46
N ALA A 24 29.46 -1.70 4.68
CA ALA A 24 30.37 -0.56 4.55
C ALA A 24 29.75 0.66 3.83
N GLU A 25 28.66 0.46 3.10
CA GLU A 25 27.90 1.51 2.40
C GLU A 25 26.72 2.05 3.23
N GLU A 26 26.43 1.44 4.38
CA GLU A 26 25.34 1.85 5.26
C GLU A 26 25.68 3.15 6.00
N ARG A 27 24.64 3.92 6.27
CA ARG A 27 24.68 5.20 6.96
C ARG A 27 24.20 5.06 8.40
N PHE A 28 23.38 4.06 8.69
CA PHE A 28 22.77 3.82 9.98
C PHE A 28 23.21 2.49 10.57
N GLU A 29 23.27 2.43 11.89
CA GLU A 29 23.45 1.18 12.62
C GLU A 29 22.14 0.37 12.59
N ASP A 30 22.20 -0.88 12.14
CA ASP A 30 21.09 -1.82 12.30
C ASP A 30 21.10 -2.42 13.71
N LYS A 31 20.03 -2.14 14.46
CA LYS A 31 19.84 -2.62 15.84
C LYS A 31 18.89 -3.82 15.92
N GLY A 32 18.43 -4.34 14.78
CA GLY A 32 17.53 -5.49 14.71
C GLY A 32 16.12 -5.22 15.25
N TYR A 33 15.72 -3.95 15.33
CA TYR A 33 14.36 -3.60 15.72
C TYR A 33 13.37 -3.96 14.59
N PRO A 34 12.12 -4.33 14.91
CA PRO A 34 11.09 -4.65 13.92
C PRO A 34 10.51 -3.36 13.30
N VAL A 35 11.38 -2.60 12.64
CA VAL A 35 11.09 -1.34 11.95
C VAL A 35 11.54 -1.45 10.49
N GLU A 36 11.08 -0.52 9.66
CA GLU A 36 11.55 -0.39 8.28
C GLU A 36 13.05 -0.14 8.25
N TRP A 37 13.70 -0.63 7.20
CA TRP A 37 15.15 -0.46 7.08
C TRP A 37 15.50 1.00 6.82
N ALA A 38 16.22 1.61 7.76
CA ALA A 38 16.55 3.03 7.75
C ALA A 38 17.29 3.48 6.47
N GLU A 39 18.03 2.56 5.85
CA GLU A 39 18.71 2.85 4.60
C GLU A 39 17.74 3.23 3.49
N LEU A 40 16.48 2.78 3.50
CA LEU A 40 15.51 3.12 2.46
C LEU A 40 15.04 4.58 2.50
N TYR A 41 15.46 5.39 3.48
CA TYR A 41 15.24 6.84 3.48
C TYR A 41 16.33 7.58 2.69
N ARG A 42 16.15 7.65 1.38
CA ARG A 42 17.06 8.25 0.39
C ARG A 42 16.26 8.76 -0.81
N PRO A 43 16.85 9.53 -1.75
CA PRO A 43 16.18 9.86 -3.01
C PRO A 43 15.60 8.62 -3.71
N GLY A 44 14.31 8.63 -4.02
CA GLY A 44 13.55 7.49 -4.56
C GLY A 44 12.97 6.54 -3.50
N GLY A 45 13.34 6.70 -2.23
CA GLY A 45 12.95 5.82 -1.13
C GLY A 45 11.67 6.25 -0.40
N PHE A 46 11.59 5.96 0.90
CA PHE A 46 10.44 6.31 1.75
C PHE A 46 10.30 7.81 2.02
N HIS A 47 9.09 8.29 2.29
CA HIS A 47 8.89 9.65 2.81
C HIS A 47 9.18 9.69 4.32
N PRO A 48 10.01 10.60 4.83
CA PRO A 48 10.22 10.73 6.28
C PRO A 48 8.99 11.38 6.92
N ILE A 49 8.39 10.69 7.90
CA ILE A 49 7.20 11.14 8.64
C ILE A 49 7.47 11.03 10.14
N HIS A 50 7.07 12.04 10.89
CA HIS A 50 7.04 12.06 12.35
C HIS A 50 5.59 12.05 12.86
N ILE A 51 5.42 11.58 14.11
CA ILE A 51 4.13 11.67 14.79
C ILE A 51 3.83 13.15 15.05
N GLY A 52 2.63 13.59 14.69
CA GLY A 52 2.21 14.98 14.74
C GLY A 52 2.36 15.74 13.42
N ASP A 53 3.04 15.17 12.42
CA ASP A 53 3.15 15.80 11.10
C ASP A 53 1.77 15.96 10.45
N SER A 54 1.64 17.00 9.63
CA SER A 54 0.43 17.29 8.84
C SER A 54 0.74 17.18 7.35
N LEU A 55 0.01 16.29 6.66
CA LEU A 55 0.13 16.03 5.23
C LEU A 55 -1.04 16.66 4.45
N ASP A 56 -0.93 16.71 3.11
CA ASP A 56 -1.96 17.26 2.21
C ASP A 56 -2.41 18.68 2.61
N GLY A 57 -1.44 19.59 2.76
CA GLY A 57 -1.72 20.98 3.10
C GLY A 57 -2.33 21.21 4.48
N GLY A 58 -2.21 20.24 5.40
CA GLY A 58 -2.72 20.35 6.77
C GLY A 58 -3.88 19.42 7.08
N ARG A 59 -4.46 18.76 6.08
CA ARG A 59 -5.69 17.98 6.25
C ARG A 59 -5.49 16.75 7.14
N TYR A 60 -4.41 16.00 6.93
CA TYR A 60 -4.21 14.74 7.63
C TYR A 60 -3.10 14.86 8.68
N ARG A 61 -3.46 14.82 9.96
CA ARG A 61 -2.51 14.87 11.07
C ARG A 61 -2.14 13.46 11.52
N VAL A 62 -0.88 13.07 11.36
CA VAL A 62 -0.35 11.76 11.73
C VAL A 62 -0.35 11.57 13.25
N ILE A 63 -0.85 10.44 13.73
CA ILE A 63 -0.94 10.15 15.19
C ILE A 63 -0.31 8.83 15.61
N ARG A 64 -0.14 7.88 14.68
CA ARG A 64 0.45 6.56 14.95
C ARG A 64 0.96 5.93 13.67
N LYS A 65 2.01 5.13 13.75
CA LYS A 65 2.40 4.23 12.66
C LYS A 65 1.69 2.88 12.79
N LEU A 66 1.05 2.45 11.72
CA LEU A 66 0.33 1.16 11.68
C LEU A 66 1.23 0.02 11.18
N GLY A 67 2.16 0.32 10.26
CA GLY A 67 3.06 -0.69 9.72
C GLY A 67 3.90 -0.18 8.56
N TYR A 68 4.59 -1.11 7.92
CA TYR A 68 5.38 -0.88 6.71
C TYR A 68 5.45 -2.18 5.90
N GLY A 69 5.69 -2.05 4.61
CA GLY A 69 5.98 -3.16 3.71
C GLY A 69 7.18 -2.81 2.83
N SER A 70 7.44 -3.63 1.82
CA SER A 70 8.60 -3.47 0.93
C SER A 70 8.64 -2.11 0.20
N PHE A 71 7.47 -1.51 -0.07
CA PHE A 71 7.35 -0.32 -0.93
C PHE A 71 6.54 0.83 -0.32
N SER A 72 6.03 0.67 0.90
CA SER A 72 5.24 1.72 1.55
C SER A 72 5.33 1.68 3.07
N THR A 73 5.01 2.81 3.68
CA THR A 73 4.72 2.90 5.12
C THR A 73 3.25 3.22 5.32
N VAL A 74 2.66 2.78 6.42
CA VAL A 74 1.23 2.97 6.72
C VAL A 74 1.07 3.69 8.05
N TRP A 75 0.32 4.78 8.04
CA TRP A 75 0.15 5.68 9.18
C TRP A 75 -1.32 5.92 9.48
N LEU A 76 -1.68 5.95 10.76
CA LEU A 76 -2.97 6.44 11.22
C LEU A 76 -2.91 7.96 11.30
N ALA A 77 -3.90 8.62 10.72
CA ALA A 77 -4.04 10.07 10.78
C ALA A 77 -5.48 10.48 11.13
N VAL A 78 -5.62 11.69 11.66
CA VAL A 78 -6.90 12.38 11.79
C VAL A 78 -7.14 13.18 10.51
N ASP A 79 -8.21 12.88 9.78
CA ASP A 79 -8.74 13.74 8.73
C ASP A 79 -9.48 14.91 9.38
N THR A 80 -8.82 16.06 9.43
CA THR A 80 -9.32 17.26 10.10
C THR A 80 -10.54 17.88 9.41
N LEU A 81 -10.77 17.57 8.14
CA LEU A 81 -11.93 18.06 7.39
C LEU A 81 -13.18 17.28 7.79
N ASN A 82 -13.09 15.95 7.83
CA ASN A 82 -14.23 15.08 8.13
C ASN A 82 -14.34 14.70 9.61
N SER A 83 -13.36 15.05 10.44
CA SER A 83 -13.28 14.66 11.86
C SER A 83 -13.33 13.13 12.05
N THR A 84 -12.60 12.40 11.21
CA THR A 84 -12.53 10.93 11.23
C THR A 84 -11.08 10.45 11.24
N PHE A 85 -10.87 9.17 11.58
CA PHE A 85 -9.58 8.52 11.43
C PHE A 85 -9.44 7.90 10.04
N VAL A 86 -8.25 7.98 9.48
CA VAL A 86 -7.89 7.37 8.19
C VAL A 86 -6.53 6.68 8.27
N ALA A 87 -6.34 5.64 7.47
CA ALA A 87 -5.04 5.04 7.22
C ALA A 87 -4.43 5.63 5.93
N LEU A 88 -3.21 6.16 6.05
CA LEU A 88 -2.43 6.70 4.95
C LEU A 88 -1.36 5.69 4.55
N LYS A 89 -1.50 5.08 3.37
CA LYS A 89 -0.44 4.25 2.76
C LYS A 89 0.43 5.15 1.88
N VAL A 90 1.66 5.39 2.30
CA VAL A 90 2.62 6.29 1.66
C VAL A 90 3.63 5.48 0.88
N ALA A 91 3.55 5.51 -0.45
CA ALA A 91 4.46 4.77 -1.33
C ALA A 91 5.86 5.38 -1.35
N MET A 92 6.88 4.55 -1.62
CA MET A 92 8.21 5.04 -1.99
C MET A 92 8.14 5.90 -3.25
N SER A 93 9.02 6.89 -3.36
CA SER A 93 9.04 7.78 -4.53
C SER A 93 9.44 7.08 -5.83
N SER A 94 10.19 5.98 -5.77
CA SER A 94 10.57 5.18 -6.95
C SER A 94 9.51 4.16 -7.38
N SER A 95 8.50 3.89 -6.53
CA SER A 95 7.45 2.89 -6.80
C SER A 95 6.24 3.48 -7.52
N VAL A 96 6.44 4.49 -8.37
CA VAL A 96 5.36 5.25 -9.02
C VAL A 96 4.41 4.34 -9.80
N ASP A 97 4.95 3.43 -10.62
CA ASP A 97 4.13 2.54 -11.46
C ASP A 97 3.30 1.57 -10.61
N SER A 98 3.93 0.93 -9.61
CA SER A 98 3.23 0.01 -8.69
C SER A 98 2.13 0.73 -7.90
N ALA A 99 2.44 1.91 -7.35
CA ALA A 99 1.48 2.71 -6.60
C ALA A 99 0.33 3.22 -7.50
N ALA A 100 0.63 3.61 -8.75
CA ALA A 100 -0.38 4.00 -9.73
C ALA A 100 -1.26 2.81 -10.14
N SER A 101 -0.69 1.62 -10.30
CA SER A 101 -1.46 0.39 -10.51
C SER A 101 -2.38 0.11 -9.32
N GLU A 102 -1.90 0.20 -8.08
CA GLU A 102 -2.73 0.02 -6.88
C GLU A 102 -3.86 1.04 -6.80
N LEU A 103 -3.58 2.31 -7.12
CA LEU A 103 -4.59 3.37 -7.22
C LEU A 103 -5.66 3.00 -8.25
N ARG A 104 -5.27 2.56 -9.45
CA ARG A 104 -6.21 2.18 -10.53
C ARG A 104 -7.10 1.00 -10.12
N ILE A 105 -6.52 -0.02 -9.48
CA ILE A 105 -7.27 -1.19 -9.01
C ILE A 105 -8.26 -0.76 -7.92
N SER A 106 -7.77 -0.03 -6.91
CA SER A 106 -8.58 0.39 -5.78
C SER A 106 -9.71 1.33 -6.21
N THR A 107 -9.45 2.21 -7.18
CA THR A 107 -10.48 3.10 -7.77
C THR A 107 -11.55 2.31 -8.50
N SER A 108 -11.15 1.33 -9.31
CA SER A 108 -12.09 0.45 -10.03
C SER A 108 -12.98 -0.34 -9.07
N LEU A 109 -12.41 -0.85 -7.97
CA LEU A 109 -13.16 -1.58 -6.95
C LEU A 109 -14.10 -0.68 -6.15
N ALA A 110 -13.68 0.55 -5.84
CA ALA A 110 -14.55 1.55 -5.22
C ALA A 110 -15.75 1.89 -6.09
N LYS A 111 -15.54 2.08 -7.40
CA LYS A 111 -16.64 2.31 -8.34
C LYS A 111 -17.59 1.11 -8.42
N ALA A 112 -17.06 -0.12 -8.51
CA ALA A 112 -17.89 -1.33 -8.51
C ALA A 112 -18.68 -1.50 -7.19
N ALA A 113 -18.15 -1.00 -6.07
CA ALA A 113 -18.86 -0.96 -4.79
C ALA A 113 -20.06 -0.01 -4.83
N GLU A 114 -19.90 1.18 -5.41
CA GLU A 114 -20.99 2.16 -5.61
C GLU A 114 -22.11 1.62 -6.50
N GLU A 115 -21.77 0.77 -7.47
CA GLU A 115 -22.71 0.07 -8.36
C GLU A 115 -23.48 -1.07 -7.65
N GLY A 116 -23.25 -1.29 -6.35
CA GLY A 116 -24.04 -2.19 -5.52
C GLY A 116 -23.57 -3.65 -5.52
N THR A 117 -22.31 -3.91 -5.85
CA THR A 117 -21.77 -5.28 -5.87
C THR A 117 -21.74 -5.88 -4.44
N PRO A 118 -22.47 -6.97 -4.14
CA PRO A 118 -22.60 -7.50 -2.76
C PRO A 118 -21.26 -7.87 -2.09
N ASN A 119 -20.26 -8.23 -2.89
CA ASN A 119 -18.94 -8.64 -2.41
C ASN A 119 -18.02 -7.46 -2.07
N ALA A 120 -18.39 -6.23 -2.43
CA ALA A 120 -17.56 -5.05 -2.20
C ALA A 120 -17.29 -4.78 -0.70
N ARG A 121 -18.19 -5.23 0.19
CA ARG A 121 -18.01 -5.14 1.64
C ARG A 121 -16.76 -5.88 2.15
N HIS A 122 -16.31 -6.91 1.43
CA HIS A 122 -15.14 -7.73 1.76
C HIS A 122 -13.83 -7.21 1.14
N VAL A 123 -13.85 -6.02 0.54
CA VAL A 123 -12.68 -5.38 -0.06
C VAL A 123 -12.49 -4.01 0.57
N LEU A 124 -11.25 -3.68 0.92
CA LEU A 124 -10.91 -2.37 1.47
C LEU A 124 -11.12 -1.29 0.41
N GLN A 125 -11.94 -0.29 0.73
CA GLN A 125 -12.34 0.75 -0.23
C GLN A 125 -11.43 1.96 -0.13
N LEU A 126 -11.00 2.49 -1.28
CA LEU A 126 -10.22 3.71 -1.36
C LEU A 126 -11.12 4.92 -1.04
N LEU A 127 -10.70 5.77 -0.10
CA LEU A 127 -11.38 7.03 0.23
C LEU A 127 -10.88 8.20 -0.60
N GLY A 128 -9.63 8.15 -1.05
CA GLY A 128 -9.00 9.18 -1.85
C GLY A 128 -7.51 8.94 -2.02
N SER A 129 -6.86 9.85 -2.74
CA SER A 129 -5.40 9.85 -2.90
C SER A 129 -4.89 11.27 -3.10
N PHE A 130 -3.61 11.48 -2.79
CA PHE A 130 -2.91 12.75 -3.02
C PHE A 130 -1.42 12.50 -3.21
N GLU A 131 -0.69 13.53 -3.64
CA GLU A 131 0.78 13.49 -3.74
C GLU A 131 1.41 14.30 -2.61
N GLU A 132 2.37 13.70 -1.91
CA GLU A 132 3.16 14.37 -0.89
C GLU A 132 4.60 14.58 -1.40
N ARG A 133 5.12 15.80 -1.27
CA ARG A 133 6.49 16.12 -1.72
C ARG A 133 7.44 16.19 -0.54
N GLY A 134 8.52 15.42 -0.61
CA GLY A 134 9.52 15.35 0.45
C GLY A 134 10.96 15.41 -0.07
N PRO A 135 11.94 15.27 0.85
CA PRO A 135 13.36 15.25 0.50
C PRO A 135 13.76 14.05 -0.39
N ASN A 136 12.92 13.01 -0.40
CA ASN A 136 13.16 11.76 -1.12
C ASN A 136 12.42 11.69 -2.47
N GLY A 137 11.67 12.74 -2.84
CA GLY A 137 10.92 12.84 -4.09
C GLY A 137 9.43 13.10 -3.86
N THR A 138 8.61 12.70 -4.83
CA THR A 138 7.14 12.79 -4.76
C THR A 138 6.59 11.40 -4.45
N HIS A 139 5.65 11.34 -3.51
CA HIS A 139 5.09 10.10 -3.00
C HIS A 139 3.58 10.08 -3.23
N LEU A 140 3.07 9.03 -3.88
CA LEU A 140 1.63 8.79 -3.94
C LEU A 140 1.15 8.28 -2.57
N VAL A 141 0.14 8.96 -2.02
CA VAL A 141 -0.50 8.59 -0.76
C VAL A 141 -1.91 8.11 -1.05
N LEU A 142 -2.21 6.89 -0.62
CA LEU A 142 -3.54 6.29 -0.71
C LEU A 142 -4.23 6.37 0.65
N VAL A 143 -5.48 6.84 0.67
CA VAL A 143 -6.26 7.05 1.88
C VAL A 143 -7.31 5.96 2.01
N TYR A 144 -7.28 5.23 3.11
CA TYR A 144 -8.18 4.10 3.40
C TYR A 144 -8.86 4.27 4.75
N PRO A 145 -9.99 3.58 5.01
CA PRO A 145 -10.51 3.41 6.35
C PRO A 145 -9.47 2.70 7.23
N PRO A 146 -9.34 3.06 8.51
CA PRO A 146 -8.47 2.34 9.43
C PRO A 146 -9.02 0.93 9.66
N MET A 147 -8.14 -0.06 9.62
CA MET A 147 -8.45 -1.45 9.94
C MET A 147 -7.83 -1.82 11.28
N ALA A 148 -8.50 -2.68 12.04
CA ALA A 148 -8.04 -3.12 13.34
C ALA A 148 -6.69 -3.83 13.26
N GLY A 149 -6.58 -4.88 12.47
CA GLY A 149 -5.31 -5.57 12.29
C GLY A 149 -5.44 -6.70 11.29
N THR A 150 -4.35 -7.42 11.11
CA THR A 150 -4.39 -8.65 10.32
C THR A 150 -5.13 -9.73 11.11
N LEU A 151 -5.74 -10.68 10.40
CA LEU A 151 -6.38 -11.84 11.03
C LEU A 151 -5.42 -12.60 11.94
N ALA A 152 -4.15 -12.73 11.55
CA ALA A 152 -3.12 -13.36 12.37
C ALA A 152 -2.94 -12.63 13.71
N SER A 153 -2.84 -11.30 13.69
CA SER A 153 -2.66 -10.48 14.89
C SER A 153 -3.87 -10.51 15.82
N MET A 154 -5.08 -10.63 15.27
CA MET A 154 -6.33 -10.75 16.05
C MET A 154 -6.48 -12.10 16.74
N VAL A 155 -6.03 -13.20 16.11
CA VAL A 155 -6.06 -14.53 16.74
C VAL A 155 -5.15 -14.57 17.98
N GLU A 156 -4.08 -13.78 17.97
CA GLU A 156 -3.10 -13.75 19.05
C GLU A 156 -3.50 -12.86 20.24
N ASN A 157 -4.45 -11.93 20.08
CA ASN A 157 -4.71 -10.87 21.07
C ASN A 157 -6.21 -10.47 21.13
N LEU A 158 -6.80 -10.42 22.34
CA LEU A 158 -8.21 -10.02 22.57
C LEU A 158 -8.34 -8.57 23.12
N PRO A 159 -9.25 -7.74 22.59
CA PRO A 159 -9.33 -6.29 22.85
C PRO A 159 -10.18 -5.80 24.06
N GLN A 160 -10.04 -4.50 24.39
CA GLN A 160 -10.87 -3.72 25.34
C GLN A 160 -11.23 -2.31 24.79
N ASN A 161 -12.26 -1.65 25.37
CA ASN A 161 -12.80 -0.34 24.93
C ASN A 161 -11.91 0.87 25.26
N LEU A 162 -11.70 1.79 24.31
CA LEU A 162 -10.72 2.90 24.40
C LEU A 162 -11.06 4.15 23.54
N ASN A 163 -10.38 5.28 23.80
CA ASN A 163 -10.61 6.65 23.28
C ASN A 163 -9.45 7.15 22.36
N GLU A 164 -9.54 8.34 21.75
CA GLU A 164 -8.46 8.90 20.88
C GLU A 164 -7.10 9.02 21.57
N VAL A 165 -7.07 9.42 22.85
CA VAL A 165 -5.82 9.50 23.63
C VAL A 165 -5.13 8.14 23.65
N ASP A 166 -5.91 7.08 23.74
CA ASP A 166 -5.39 5.71 23.77
C ASP A 166 -4.88 5.27 22.38
N LEU A 167 -5.34 5.89 21.29
CA LEU A 167 -4.85 5.68 19.92
C LEU A 167 -3.56 6.44 19.62
N THR A 168 -3.19 7.44 20.42
CA THR A 168 -1.90 8.13 20.21
C THR A 168 -0.74 7.22 20.54
N GLN A 169 0.32 7.29 19.74
CA GLN A 169 1.53 6.48 19.95
C GLN A 169 2.47 7.19 20.93
N ASN A 170 2.86 6.50 22.02
CA ASN A 170 3.82 7.04 22.99
C ASN A 170 5.24 7.04 22.40
N THR A 171 5.70 8.21 21.98
CA THR A 171 7.00 8.35 21.31
C THR A 171 8.20 8.04 22.20
N GLU A 172 8.08 8.12 23.52
CA GLU A 172 9.19 7.85 24.45
C GLU A 172 9.54 6.36 24.52
N THR A 173 8.56 5.47 24.33
CA THR A 173 8.73 4.02 24.49
C THR A 173 8.63 3.25 23.18
N THR A 174 8.05 3.84 22.13
CA THR A 174 7.79 3.13 20.87
C THR A 174 8.56 3.71 19.68
N THR A 175 9.56 4.55 19.91
CA THR A 175 10.41 5.10 18.84
C THR A 175 11.87 4.80 19.09
N MET A 176 12.57 4.41 18.03
CA MET A 176 13.99 4.08 18.06
C MET A 176 14.76 5.27 17.46
N PRO A 177 15.58 5.99 18.26
CA PRO A 177 16.38 7.09 17.75
C PRO A 177 17.28 6.64 16.61
N LEU A 178 17.23 7.36 15.49
CA LEU A 178 18.04 7.04 14.34
C LEU A 178 19.35 7.84 14.39
N THR A 179 20.47 7.13 14.47
CA THR A 179 21.80 7.75 14.56
C THR A 179 22.64 7.33 13.35
N ARG A 180 23.19 8.31 12.63
CA ARG A 180 24.14 8.02 11.56
C ARG A 180 25.46 7.53 12.13
N LEU A 181 26.12 6.59 11.45
CA LEU A 181 27.45 6.07 11.81
C LEU A 181 28.52 7.18 11.85
N ASP A 182 28.36 8.22 11.04
CA ASP A 182 29.24 9.39 11.01
C ASP A 182 28.88 10.48 12.04
N GLY A 183 27.85 10.26 12.86
CA GLY A 183 27.37 11.17 13.90
C GLY A 183 26.66 12.43 13.39
N LYS A 184 26.41 12.56 12.08
CA LYS A 184 25.72 13.73 11.51
C LYS A 184 24.19 13.59 11.63
N THR A 185 23.48 14.70 11.55
CA THR A 185 22.01 14.69 11.37
C THR A 185 21.67 14.26 9.95
N ASP A 186 20.66 13.41 9.76
CA ASP A 186 20.18 13.04 8.42
C ASP A 186 19.03 13.94 7.97
N LEU A 187 19.00 14.30 6.68
CA LEU A 187 17.93 15.13 6.09
C LEU A 187 16.93 14.33 5.25
N TRP A 188 17.23 13.06 4.99
CA TRP A 188 16.42 12.15 4.16
C TRP A 188 15.66 11.14 5.02
N ALA A 189 16.19 10.80 6.20
CA ALA A 189 15.56 9.92 7.17
C ALA A 189 14.88 10.70 8.31
N PRO A 190 13.84 10.12 8.95
CA PRO A 190 13.27 10.69 10.15
C PRO A 190 14.29 10.62 11.31
N ARG A 191 13.97 11.33 12.39
CA ARG A 191 14.85 11.42 13.58
C ARG A 191 14.80 10.15 14.41
N TYR A 192 13.74 9.38 14.22
CA TYR A 192 13.48 8.10 14.86
C TYR A 192 12.62 7.26 13.92
N LEU A 193 12.63 5.95 14.14
CA LEU A 193 11.69 5.03 13.52
C LEU A 193 10.66 4.60 14.55
N ALA A 194 9.38 4.74 14.21
CA ALA A 194 8.28 4.29 15.07
C ALA A 194 8.03 2.79 14.85
N LEU A 195 7.74 2.07 15.93
CA LEU A 195 7.22 0.71 15.86
C LEU A 195 5.82 0.72 15.23
N GLY A 196 5.53 -0.26 14.38
CA GLY A 196 4.18 -0.47 13.87
C GLY A 196 3.25 -0.94 14.99
N GLN A 197 2.21 -0.17 15.28
CA GLN A 197 1.19 -0.52 16.27
C GLN A 197 -0.15 -0.68 15.57
N GLN A 198 -0.53 -1.93 15.32
CA GLN A 198 -1.85 -2.25 14.81
C GLN A 198 -2.93 -1.86 15.83
N LEU A 199 -4.17 -1.78 15.36
CA LEU A 199 -5.34 -1.35 16.13
C LEU A 199 -6.17 -2.52 16.67
N TYR A 200 -5.65 -3.75 16.70
CA TYR A 200 -6.43 -4.92 17.10
C TYR A 200 -6.92 -4.82 18.55
N GLU A 201 -6.16 -4.18 19.44
CA GLU A 201 -6.51 -3.93 20.84
C GLU A 201 -7.74 -3.02 20.99
N TYR A 202 -8.09 -2.28 19.94
CA TYR A 202 -9.22 -1.33 19.88
C TYR A 202 -10.41 -1.89 19.10
N ALA A 203 -10.31 -3.11 18.56
CA ALA A 203 -11.41 -3.73 17.84
C ALA A 203 -12.53 -4.12 18.81
N GLN A 204 -13.77 -3.78 18.51
CA GLN A 204 -14.90 -4.36 19.23
C GLN A 204 -15.27 -5.68 18.54
N LEU A 205 -15.01 -6.79 19.22
CA LEU A 205 -15.40 -8.13 18.76
C LEU A 205 -16.85 -8.42 19.17
N GLU A 206 -17.81 -7.63 18.68
CA GLU A 206 -19.21 -8.04 18.72
C GLU A 206 -19.55 -8.89 17.48
N GLU A 207 -20.66 -9.64 17.54
CA GLU A 207 -20.91 -10.99 16.94
C GLU A 207 -20.59 -11.26 15.45
N GLU A 208 -20.12 -10.29 14.65
CA GLU A 208 -19.68 -10.49 13.27
C GLU A 208 -18.43 -9.65 12.93
N ILE A 209 -17.27 -10.30 12.77
CA ILE A 209 -16.02 -9.64 12.36
C ILE A 209 -16.02 -9.49 10.84
N ASP A 210 -16.09 -8.25 10.36
CA ASP A 210 -15.93 -7.95 8.94
C ASP A 210 -14.46 -8.02 8.52
N ILE A 211 -14.11 -9.07 7.76
CA ILE A 211 -12.78 -9.23 7.16
C ILE A 211 -12.77 -8.61 5.77
N LYS A 212 -11.75 -7.79 5.49
CA LYS A 212 -11.56 -7.14 4.19
C LYS A 212 -10.20 -7.49 3.59
N ILE A 213 -10.20 -7.80 2.31
CA ILE A 213 -8.99 -7.94 1.50
C ILE A 213 -8.42 -6.54 1.27
N SER A 214 -7.11 -6.40 1.50
CA SER A 214 -6.34 -5.18 1.28
C SER A 214 -5.03 -5.51 0.56
N ASP A 215 -4.20 -4.48 0.35
CA ASP A 215 -2.88 -4.58 -0.28
C ASP A 215 -2.97 -5.14 -1.71
N LEU A 216 -3.47 -4.29 -2.61
CA LEU A 216 -3.67 -4.62 -4.02
C LEU A 216 -2.50 -4.14 -4.89
N GLY A 217 -1.42 -3.68 -4.24
CA GLY A 217 -0.16 -3.37 -4.89
C GLY A 217 0.52 -4.65 -5.35
N ALA A 218 1.09 -4.61 -6.55
CA ALA A 218 1.92 -5.66 -7.10
C ALA A 218 3.21 -5.05 -7.66
N ASP A 219 4.29 -5.84 -7.65
CA ASP A 219 5.57 -5.46 -8.27
C ASP A 219 5.57 -5.60 -9.80
N TYR A 220 4.42 -5.94 -10.37
CA TYR A 220 4.21 -6.10 -11.79
C TYR A 220 2.99 -5.30 -12.23
N GLU A 221 3.01 -4.86 -13.48
CA GLU A 221 1.92 -4.12 -14.09
C GLU A 221 0.65 -4.98 -14.10
N VAL A 222 -0.33 -4.61 -13.28
CA VAL A 222 -1.64 -5.23 -13.30
C VAL A 222 -2.44 -4.61 -14.44
N PHE A 223 -2.56 -5.35 -15.54
CA PHE A 223 -3.43 -4.99 -16.64
C PHE A 223 -4.90 -5.17 -16.22
N ILE A 224 -5.53 -4.09 -15.76
CA ILE A 224 -7.00 -4.01 -15.74
C ILE A 224 -7.45 -3.81 -17.18
N ASN A 225 -7.48 -4.91 -17.92
CA ASN A 225 -8.06 -4.94 -19.25
C ASN A 225 -9.56 -5.23 -19.16
N ASP A 226 -10.29 -4.78 -20.17
CA ASP A 226 -11.63 -5.29 -20.42
C ASP A 226 -11.62 -6.83 -20.42
N PRO A 227 -12.69 -7.49 -19.96
CA PRO A 227 -12.80 -8.94 -20.05
C PRO A 227 -12.50 -9.42 -21.47
N LEU A 228 -11.84 -10.58 -21.60
CA LEU A 228 -11.41 -11.08 -22.91
C LEU A 228 -12.58 -11.20 -23.89
N GLU A 229 -13.79 -11.46 -23.40
CA GLU A 229 -15.03 -11.46 -24.17
C GLU A 229 -15.35 -10.09 -24.79
N LEU A 230 -15.19 -9.02 -24.02
CA LEU A 230 -15.46 -7.66 -24.47
C LEU A 230 -14.39 -7.20 -25.47
N LEU A 231 -13.13 -7.54 -25.21
CA LEU A 231 -12.03 -7.29 -26.15
C LEU A 231 -12.23 -8.04 -27.46
N PHE A 232 -12.67 -9.29 -27.41
CA PHE A 232 -13.02 -10.05 -28.60
C PHE A 232 -14.14 -9.37 -29.37
N GLU A 233 -15.23 -8.97 -28.72
CA GLU A 233 -16.35 -8.31 -29.40
C GLU A 233 -15.95 -6.99 -30.07
N GLN A 234 -15.09 -6.19 -29.42
CA GLN A 234 -14.60 -4.92 -29.95
C GLN A 234 -13.61 -5.08 -31.12
N ASN A 235 -12.88 -6.21 -31.18
CA ASN A 235 -11.77 -6.41 -32.10
C ASN A 235 -11.96 -7.62 -33.03
N LYS A 236 -13.13 -8.27 -33.04
CA LYS A 236 -13.37 -9.45 -33.87
C LYS A 236 -13.27 -9.10 -35.36
N PRO A 237 -12.69 -9.99 -36.18
CA PRO A 237 -12.70 -9.85 -37.63
C PRO A 237 -14.11 -9.65 -38.20
N ALA A 238 -14.21 -8.92 -39.31
CA ALA A 238 -15.49 -8.55 -39.93
C ALA A 238 -16.28 -9.74 -40.51
N ASP A 239 -15.60 -10.85 -40.77
CA ASP A 239 -16.13 -12.12 -41.25
C ASP A 239 -16.78 -12.96 -40.14
N ILE A 240 -16.53 -12.65 -38.86
CA ILE A 240 -17.21 -13.31 -37.74
C ILE A 240 -18.55 -12.62 -37.50
N ASP A 241 -19.64 -13.33 -37.77
CA ASP A 241 -20.99 -12.85 -37.49
C ASP A 241 -21.36 -12.93 -35.99
N ALA A 242 -22.56 -12.47 -35.63
CA ALA A 242 -22.99 -12.43 -34.24
C ALA A 242 -23.21 -13.82 -33.62
N ASP A 243 -23.60 -14.81 -34.43
CA ASP A 243 -23.87 -16.16 -33.97
C ASP A 243 -22.55 -16.88 -33.65
N GLU A 244 -21.56 -16.76 -34.56
CA GLU A 244 -20.21 -17.29 -34.34
C GLU A 244 -19.52 -16.60 -33.16
N ALA A 245 -19.64 -15.27 -33.04
CA ALA A 245 -19.11 -14.52 -31.91
C ALA A 245 -19.69 -15.01 -30.56
N GLY A 246 -20.98 -15.36 -30.54
CA GLY A 246 -21.63 -15.96 -29.38
C GLY A 246 -21.04 -17.31 -28.97
N ILE A 247 -20.70 -18.16 -29.95
CA ILE A 247 -20.05 -19.46 -29.70
C ILE A 247 -18.65 -19.27 -29.11
N ILE A 248 -17.84 -18.40 -29.72
CA ILE A 248 -16.48 -18.11 -29.26
C ILE A 248 -16.49 -17.52 -27.84
N THR A 249 -17.40 -16.58 -27.57
CA THR A 249 -17.57 -15.99 -26.24
C THR A 249 -17.95 -17.03 -25.18
N ALA A 250 -18.84 -17.96 -25.52
CA ALA A 250 -19.22 -19.05 -24.62
C ALA A 250 -18.04 -20.01 -24.35
N LEU A 251 -17.20 -20.25 -25.35
CA LEU A 251 -15.97 -21.04 -25.21
C LEU A 251 -14.95 -20.35 -24.30
N ILE A 252 -14.70 -19.04 -24.49
CA ILE A 252 -13.81 -18.24 -23.62
C ILE A 252 -14.23 -18.36 -22.15
N ARG A 253 -15.52 -18.17 -21.85
CA ARG A 253 -16.07 -18.27 -20.49
C ARG A 253 -15.91 -19.66 -19.86
N ARG A 254 -15.93 -20.71 -20.67
CA ARG A 254 -15.71 -22.09 -20.20
C ARG A 254 -14.23 -22.31 -19.85
N ILE A 255 -13.31 -21.81 -20.68
CA ILE A 255 -11.87 -21.96 -20.48
C ILE A 255 -11.39 -21.15 -19.27
N LEU A 256 -11.92 -19.94 -19.08
CA LEU A 256 -11.49 -19.00 -18.04
C LEU A 256 -12.22 -19.15 -16.70
N LYS A 257 -12.80 -20.33 -16.40
CA LYS A 257 -13.41 -20.60 -15.09
C LYS A 257 -12.39 -20.44 -13.97
N TYR A 258 -12.75 -19.69 -12.92
CA TYR A 258 -11.87 -19.44 -11.78
C TYR A 258 -11.35 -20.75 -11.16
N LYS A 259 -12.26 -21.68 -10.82
CA LYS A 259 -11.89 -22.99 -10.28
C LYS A 259 -11.31 -23.88 -11.38
N ALA A 260 -10.10 -24.37 -11.18
CA ALA A 260 -9.44 -25.27 -12.12
C ALA A 260 -10.25 -26.55 -12.39
N SER A 261 -10.96 -27.07 -11.38
CA SER A 261 -11.83 -28.25 -11.50
C SER A 261 -13.06 -28.03 -12.38
N GLU A 262 -13.43 -26.78 -12.67
CA GLU A 262 -14.56 -26.43 -13.53
C GLU A 262 -14.12 -26.08 -14.97
N ARG A 263 -12.81 -26.04 -15.23
CA ARG A 263 -12.27 -25.78 -16.57
C ARG A 263 -12.33 -27.05 -17.41
N PRO A 264 -12.69 -26.96 -18.70
CA PRO A 264 -12.60 -28.10 -19.60
C PRO A 264 -11.14 -28.47 -19.85
N SER A 265 -10.86 -29.75 -19.99
CA SER A 265 -9.59 -30.25 -20.51
C SER A 265 -9.40 -29.86 -21.97
N ALA A 266 -8.15 -29.87 -22.45
CA ALA A 266 -7.87 -29.64 -23.87
C ALA A 266 -8.67 -30.59 -24.79
N ALA A 267 -8.86 -31.84 -24.38
CA ALA A 267 -9.65 -32.82 -25.13
C ALA A 267 -11.15 -32.49 -25.19
N GLU A 268 -11.70 -31.77 -24.21
CA GLU A 268 -13.09 -31.31 -24.20
C GLU A 268 -13.26 -30.02 -24.98
N ILE A 269 -12.25 -29.14 -24.97
CA ILE A 269 -12.21 -27.92 -25.79
C ILE A 269 -12.23 -28.28 -27.28
N LEU A 270 -11.45 -29.27 -27.71
CA LEU A 270 -11.42 -29.73 -29.11
C LEU A 270 -12.76 -30.33 -29.60
N LYS A 271 -13.69 -30.63 -28.69
CA LYS A 271 -15.03 -31.12 -29.03
C LYS A 271 -16.05 -29.97 -29.14
N ASP A 272 -15.64 -28.72 -28.95
CA ASP A 272 -16.52 -27.57 -29.05
C ASP A 272 -17.03 -27.38 -30.49
N LYS A 273 -18.18 -26.74 -30.64
CA LYS A 273 -18.80 -26.48 -31.95
C LYS A 273 -17.91 -25.62 -32.83
N TRP A 274 -17.20 -24.67 -32.25
CA TRP A 274 -16.32 -23.78 -32.99
C TRP A 274 -15.19 -24.52 -33.73
N PHE A 275 -14.67 -25.61 -33.15
CA PHE A 275 -13.63 -26.44 -33.79
C PHE A 275 -14.18 -27.52 -34.72
N LYS A 276 -15.51 -27.72 -34.74
CA LYS A 276 -16.15 -28.78 -35.53
C LYS A 276 -16.63 -28.30 -36.89
N ASP A 277 -16.88 -27.00 -37.01
CA ASP A 277 -17.39 -26.36 -38.24
C ASP A 277 -16.31 -25.55 -38.98
N ALA A 278 -15.03 -25.70 -38.59
CA ALA A 278 -13.86 -25.11 -39.25
C ALA A 278 -13.19 -26.05 -40.28
#